data_AF-A0AAN6I6I9-F1
#
_entry.id   AF-A0AAN6I6I9-F1
#
_cell.length_a   1.000
_cell.length_b   1.000
_cell.length_c   1.000
_cell.angle_alpha   90.00
_cell.angle_beta   90.00
_cell.angle_gamma   90.00
#
_symmetry.space_group_name_H-M   'P 1'
#
loop_
_entity.id
_entity.type
_entity.pdbx_description
1 polymer ?
#
loop_
_entity_poly.entity_id
_entity_poly.type
_entity_poly.pdbx_seq_one_letter_code
_entity_poly.pdbx_strand_id
1 'polypeptide(L)'
;MNKVDRLFEKLSSPARLGSAQDLDLDLPSVNSLVSKESEIDHGSGGTIFKCRLNSDRNQIVVLKSFKRRPQESIRTYLFNSLNEFATLKAVQGHACVLDVYDFLLETGQDEPFYSMLIQYCRNGDLLSLLSKARKMNLQIPNQNKDFLFLKCAQAIKFLHSKNIVHRDIKPENFLIDERGELKLGDFGNAMDLNRIESYTVTAEFLSLGTTSFKSPELYLYKNIPDEQIDAKKINYKAIDIWALAILYFNIAILQKPWAEATSKDYEFKKYKSKYELASLKQLDSYQLNRNLDSTFLKLPEISRQTVVKMLNPDPDGRLTANEVLRSEWLIQVNISLEEYAKKSLSKGRDDEVLRIINI
;
A
#
# COMPACT_ATOMS: atom_id res chain seq x y z
N MET A 1 17.03 20.85 -8.01
CA MET A 1 16.42 20.52 -6.71
C MET A 1 15.10 21.26 -6.60
N ASN A 2 13.98 20.53 -6.59
CA ASN A 2 12.65 21.14 -6.51
C ASN A 2 12.45 21.75 -5.10
N LYS A 3 11.42 22.60 -4.91
CA LYS A 3 11.18 23.29 -3.63
C LYS A 3 10.97 22.31 -2.45
N VAL A 4 10.40 21.14 -2.73
CA VAL A 4 10.08 20.09 -1.74
C VAL A 4 11.35 19.35 -1.31
N ASP A 5 12.28 19.05 -2.23
CA ASP A 5 13.57 18.43 -1.94
C ASP A 5 14.40 19.30 -0.99
N ARG A 6 14.45 20.62 -1.25
CA ARG A 6 15.13 21.61 -0.36
C ARG A 6 14.51 21.63 1.03
N LEU A 7 13.19 21.44 1.08
CA LEU A 7 12.44 21.44 2.33
C LEU A 7 12.72 20.19 3.16
N PHE A 8 12.80 19.05 2.48
CA PHE A 8 13.14 17.78 3.08
C PHE A 8 14.53 17.84 3.72
N GLU A 9 15.53 18.33 2.99
CA GLU A 9 16.89 18.50 3.53
C GLU A 9 16.94 19.44 4.75
N LYS A 10 16.16 20.53 4.74
CA LYS A 10 16.06 21.45 5.89
C LYS A 10 15.42 20.79 7.11
N LEU A 11 14.37 19.97 6.92
CA LEU A 11 13.64 19.31 8.00
C LEU A 11 14.41 18.11 8.59
N SER A 12 15.20 17.42 7.76
CA SER A 12 16.09 16.32 8.15
C SER A 12 17.36 16.77 8.89
N SER A 13 17.66 18.06 8.95
CA SER A 13 18.81 18.61 9.69
C SER A 13 18.54 18.74 11.20
N PRO A 14 19.52 18.44 12.09
CA PRO A 14 19.41 18.60 13.54
C PRO A 14 19.22 20.04 14.03
N ALA A 15 19.35 21.03 13.14
CA ALA A 15 19.22 22.43 13.51
C ALA A 15 17.81 22.74 14.05
N ARG A 16 17.75 23.56 15.11
CA ARG A 16 16.51 24.12 15.65
C ARG A 16 15.86 24.97 14.56
N LEU A 17 14.86 24.41 13.89
CA LEU A 17 13.82 25.22 13.28
C LEU A 17 13.05 25.81 14.44
N GLY A 18 13.14 27.13 14.62
CA GLY A 18 12.15 27.86 15.39
C GLY A 18 10.79 27.75 14.69
N SER A 19 9.79 28.44 15.19
CA SER A 19 8.37 28.34 14.82
C SER A 19 8.05 28.10 13.32
N ALA A 20 6.82 27.68 13.01
CA ALA A 20 6.35 27.51 11.62
C ALA A 20 6.60 28.73 10.70
N GLN A 21 6.80 29.93 11.27
CA GLN A 21 7.17 31.16 10.55
C GLN A 21 8.62 31.16 10.01
N ASP A 22 9.52 30.33 10.52
CA ASP A 22 10.90 30.19 10.03
C ASP A 22 11.00 29.29 8.79
N LEU A 23 9.92 28.57 8.48
CA LEU A 23 9.73 27.81 7.25
C LEU A 23 8.95 28.72 6.31
N ASP A 24 9.65 29.59 5.57
CA ASP A 24 9.08 30.39 4.48
C ASP A 24 8.65 29.45 3.34
N LEU A 25 7.52 28.80 3.55
CA LEU A 25 6.89 27.84 2.66
C LEU A 25 6.00 28.61 1.71
N ASP A 26 6.60 29.08 0.61
CA ASP A 26 5.89 29.56 -0.57
C ASP A 26 5.12 28.40 -1.24
N LEU A 27 4.07 27.94 -0.54
CA LEU A 27 3.14 26.88 -0.93
C LEU A 27 1.85 27.52 -1.45
N PRO A 28 1.28 26.98 -2.53
CA PRO A 28 0.02 27.49 -3.04
C PRO A 28 -1.13 27.26 -2.05
N SER A 29 -2.04 28.23 -1.96
CA SER A 29 -3.25 28.13 -1.15
C SER A 29 -4.26 27.21 -1.83
N VAL A 30 -4.89 26.32 -1.06
CA VAL A 30 -5.97 25.43 -1.58
C VAL A 30 -7.05 26.20 -2.33
N ASN A 31 -7.53 27.31 -1.76
CA ASN A 31 -8.62 28.11 -2.35
C ASN A 31 -8.24 28.74 -3.70
N SER A 32 -6.94 28.91 -3.97
CA SER A 32 -6.47 29.42 -5.26
C SER A 32 -6.54 28.36 -6.37
N LEU A 33 -6.40 27.07 -6.02
CA LEU A 33 -6.28 25.99 -6.99
C LEU A 33 -7.56 25.18 -7.20
N VAL A 34 -8.36 24.98 -6.14
CA VAL A 34 -9.50 24.06 -6.19
C VAL A 34 -10.74 24.57 -5.48
N SER A 35 -11.90 24.07 -5.90
CA SER A 35 -13.17 24.20 -5.19
C SER A 35 -13.59 22.85 -4.59
N LYS A 36 -13.85 22.83 -3.27
CA LYS A 36 -14.34 21.64 -2.56
C LYS A 36 -15.80 21.37 -2.94
N GLU A 37 -16.12 20.14 -3.35
CA GLU A 37 -17.50 19.71 -3.66
C GLU A 37 -18.13 18.92 -2.51
N SER A 38 -17.47 17.86 -2.06
CA SER A 38 -18.00 16.94 -1.05
C SER A 38 -16.88 16.24 -0.29
N GLU A 39 -17.14 15.90 0.97
CA GLU A 39 -16.28 14.98 1.72
C GLU A 39 -16.48 13.54 1.20
N ILE A 40 -15.38 12.85 0.92
CA ILE A 40 -15.37 11.44 0.49
C ILE A 40 -15.18 10.53 1.70
N ASP A 41 -14.26 10.88 2.59
CA ASP A 41 -13.86 10.06 3.73
C ASP A 41 -13.24 10.91 4.86
N HIS A 42 -13.30 10.39 6.08
CA HIS A 42 -12.67 10.95 7.27
C HIS A 42 -12.00 9.85 8.09
N GLY A 43 -10.67 9.88 8.15
CA GLY A 43 -9.88 8.83 8.78
C GLY A 43 -8.74 9.33 9.66
N SER A 44 -7.90 8.40 10.11
CA SER A 44 -6.71 8.70 10.92
C SER A 44 -5.69 9.57 10.17
N GLY A 45 -5.59 9.42 8.85
CA GLY A 45 -4.69 10.20 7.99
C GLY A 45 -5.19 11.59 7.62
N GLY A 46 -6.41 11.96 8.00
CA GLY A 46 -7.03 13.24 7.65
C GLY A 46 -8.40 13.11 6.98
N THR A 47 -8.87 14.21 6.42
CA THR A 47 -10.15 14.29 5.69
C THR A 47 -9.87 14.33 4.19
N ILE A 48 -10.65 13.57 3.42
CA ILE A 48 -10.54 13.47 1.97
C ILE A 48 -11.71 14.20 1.33
N PHE A 49 -11.42 15.18 0.47
CA PHE A 49 -12.44 15.93 -0.27
C PHE A 49 -12.35 15.64 -1.76
N LYS A 50 -13.51 15.50 -2.39
CA LYS A 50 -13.65 15.62 -3.83
C LYS A 50 -13.66 17.10 -4.19
N CYS A 51 -12.84 17.49 -5.15
CA CYS A 51 -12.71 18.87 -5.60
C CYS A 51 -12.72 18.98 -7.12
N ARG A 52 -12.93 20.18 -7.63
CA ARG A 52 -12.65 20.54 -9.03
C ARG A 52 -11.50 21.53 -9.11
N LEU A 53 -10.71 21.44 -10.18
CA LEU A 53 -9.72 22.48 -10.45
C LEU A 53 -10.42 23.79 -10.81
N ASN A 54 -9.91 24.90 -10.29
CA ASN A 54 -10.40 26.23 -10.65
C ASN A 54 -10.06 26.58 -12.11
N SER A 55 -8.92 26.07 -12.63
CA SER A 55 -8.47 26.26 -14.01
C SER A 55 -9.24 25.42 -15.03
N ASP A 56 -9.74 24.24 -14.63
CA ASP A 56 -10.58 23.38 -15.45
C ASP A 56 -11.67 22.74 -14.60
N ARG A 57 -12.90 23.26 -14.74
CA ARG A 57 -14.05 22.75 -14.00
C ARG A 57 -14.44 21.33 -14.40
N ASN A 58 -13.99 20.78 -15.51
CA ASN A 58 -14.27 19.39 -15.85
C ASN A 58 -13.33 18.41 -15.15
N GLN A 59 -12.16 18.89 -14.71
CA GLN A 59 -11.17 18.06 -14.04
C GLN A 59 -11.51 17.91 -12.55
N ILE A 60 -11.80 16.67 -12.14
CA ILE A 60 -12.02 16.28 -10.76
C ILE A 60 -10.69 15.83 -10.15
N VAL A 61 -10.41 16.29 -8.95
CA VAL A 61 -9.22 15.95 -8.16
C VAL A 61 -9.63 15.64 -6.72
N VAL A 62 -8.70 15.08 -5.95
CA VAL A 62 -8.89 14.80 -4.53
C VAL A 62 -7.95 15.66 -3.71
N LEU A 63 -8.49 16.27 -2.66
CA LEU A 63 -7.72 16.99 -1.67
C LEU A 63 -7.71 16.16 -0.37
N LYS A 64 -6.53 15.67 0.01
CA LYS A 64 -6.29 15.05 1.33
C LYS A 64 -5.80 16.12 2.28
N SER A 65 -6.64 16.55 3.21
CA SER A 65 -6.28 17.49 4.27
C SER A 65 -5.73 16.73 5.48
N PHE A 66 -4.45 16.92 5.80
CA PHE A 66 -3.78 16.18 6.88
C PHE A 66 -4.25 16.63 8.25
N LYS A 67 -4.46 15.69 9.17
CA LYS A 67 -4.87 15.98 10.56
C LYS A 67 -3.66 16.00 11.49
N ARG A 68 -3.43 17.12 12.17
CA ARG A 68 -2.46 17.22 13.27
C ARG A 68 -3.01 16.54 14.52
N ARG A 69 -2.23 15.65 15.14
CA ARG A 69 -2.63 15.04 16.42
C ARG A 69 -2.47 16.06 17.58
N PRO A 70 -3.30 16.02 18.63
CA PRO A 70 -3.25 17.02 19.70
C PRO A 70 -1.87 17.17 20.38
N GLN A 71 -1.13 16.07 20.52
CA GLN A 71 0.19 16.03 21.16
C GLN A 71 1.35 16.18 20.17
N GLU A 72 1.07 16.28 18.87
CA GLU A 72 2.11 16.32 17.84
C GLU A 72 2.60 17.75 17.63
N SER A 73 3.92 17.93 17.63
CA SER A 73 4.51 19.24 17.33
C SER A 73 4.21 19.65 15.88
N ILE A 74 4.13 20.95 15.59
CA ILE A 74 3.96 21.44 14.21
C ILE A 74 5.07 20.91 13.28
N ARG A 75 6.30 20.80 13.78
CA ARG A 75 7.44 20.26 13.02
C ARG A 75 7.22 18.80 12.64
N THR A 76 6.78 17.97 13.59
CA THR A 76 6.49 16.55 13.36
C THR A 76 5.33 16.39 12.38
N TYR A 77 4.26 17.17 12.56
CA TYR A 77 3.10 17.18 11.67
C TYR A 77 3.48 17.55 10.22
N LEU A 78 4.24 18.63 10.05
CA LEU A 78 4.76 19.05 8.73
C LEU A 78 5.67 17.99 8.12
N PHE A 79 6.61 17.44 8.90
CA PHE A 79 7.52 16.39 8.44
C PHE A 79 6.76 15.16 7.95
N ASN A 80 5.78 14.67 8.71
CA ASN A 80 4.98 13.50 8.33
C ASN A 80 4.17 13.77 7.06
N SER A 81 3.52 14.93 6.96
CA SER A 81 2.72 15.33 5.79
C SER A 81 3.57 15.44 4.53
N LEU A 82 4.78 16.02 4.64
CA LEU A 82 5.73 16.12 3.54
C LEU A 82 6.39 14.80 3.19
N ASN A 83 6.66 13.93 4.17
CA ASN A 83 7.19 12.59 3.94
C ASN A 83 6.22 11.79 3.08
N GLU A 84 4.92 11.84 3.39
CA GLU A 84 3.90 11.20 2.56
C GLU A 84 3.92 11.76 1.13
N PHE A 85 3.83 13.09 0.97
CA PHE A 85 3.83 13.74 -0.33
C PHE A 85 5.10 13.43 -1.14
N ALA A 86 6.28 13.61 -0.55
CA ALA A 86 7.55 13.45 -1.23
C ALA A 86 7.80 12.00 -1.64
N THR A 87 7.41 11.04 -0.78
CA THR A 87 7.51 9.61 -1.11
C THR A 87 6.62 9.29 -2.31
N LEU A 88 5.34 9.68 -2.29
CA LEU A 88 4.42 9.48 -3.41
C LEU A 88 4.94 10.17 -4.69
N LYS A 89 5.44 11.41 -4.57
CA LYS A 89 6.01 12.17 -5.69
C LYS A 89 7.24 11.48 -6.29
N ALA A 90 8.05 10.81 -5.49
CA ALA A 90 9.24 10.10 -5.96
C ALA A 90 8.90 8.83 -6.76
N VAL A 91 7.70 8.26 -6.56
CA VAL A 91 7.26 7.00 -7.18
C VAL A 91 6.11 7.15 -8.17
N GLN A 92 5.54 8.35 -8.32
CA GLN A 92 4.51 8.62 -9.33
C GLN A 92 5.01 8.33 -10.76
N GLY A 93 4.09 8.16 -11.71
CA GLY A 93 4.40 7.84 -13.11
C GLY A 93 4.58 6.34 -13.39
N HIS A 94 4.62 5.49 -12.36
CA HIS A 94 4.41 4.06 -12.56
C HIS A 94 2.92 3.76 -12.74
N ALA A 95 2.58 2.87 -13.68
CA ALA A 95 1.18 2.60 -14.07
C ALA A 95 0.27 2.24 -12.88
N CYS A 96 0.80 1.54 -11.88
CA CYS A 96 0.06 1.08 -10.70
C CYS A 96 0.24 1.93 -9.43
N VAL A 97 0.75 3.16 -9.53
CA VAL A 97 0.92 4.09 -8.41
C VAL A 97 0.07 5.34 -8.65
N LEU A 98 -0.55 5.87 -7.60
CA LEU A 98 -1.37 7.07 -7.67
C LEU A 98 -0.53 8.30 -8.05
N ASP A 99 -1.07 9.18 -8.88
CA ASP A 99 -0.41 10.45 -9.20
C ASP A 99 -0.72 11.52 -8.15
N VAL A 100 0.29 12.35 -7.86
CA VAL A 100 0.19 13.50 -6.96
C VAL A 100 0.52 14.79 -7.70
N TYR A 101 -0.37 15.77 -7.57
CA TYR A 101 -0.25 17.05 -8.23
C TYR A 101 0.59 18.01 -7.41
N ASP A 102 0.18 18.31 -6.18
CA ASP A 102 0.78 19.39 -5.39
C ASP A 102 0.63 19.21 -3.87
N PHE A 103 1.46 19.94 -3.12
CA PHE A 103 1.41 20.06 -1.66
C PHE A 103 0.98 21.48 -1.29
N LEU A 104 -0.08 21.59 -0.51
CA LEU A 104 -0.86 22.82 -0.38
C LEU A 104 -0.93 23.29 1.06
N LEU A 105 -1.08 24.61 1.22
CA LEU A 105 -1.36 25.24 2.50
C LEU A 105 -2.85 25.60 2.61
N GLU A 106 -3.47 25.19 3.71
CA GLU A 106 -4.79 25.67 4.12
C GLU A 106 -4.65 26.63 5.30
N THR A 107 -5.17 27.84 5.12
CA THR A 107 -5.25 28.85 6.19
C THR A 107 -6.45 28.55 7.08
N GLY A 108 -6.22 28.05 8.28
CA GLY A 108 -7.22 27.93 9.35
C GLY A 108 -7.40 29.24 10.13
N GLN A 109 -8.43 29.29 11.00
CA GLN A 109 -8.66 30.45 11.87
C GLN A 109 -7.56 30.62 12.93
N ASP A 110 -6.95 29.53 13.41
CA ASP A 110 -5.95 29.55 14.50
C ASP A 110 -4.55 29.05 14.08
N GLU A 111 -4.45 28.02 13.24
CA GLU A 111 -3.17 27.47 12.75
C GLU A 111 -3.26 26.98 11.30
N PRO A 112 -2.15 27.03 10.53
CA PRO A 112 -2.10 26.43 9.20
C PRO A 112 -2.19 24.91 9.27
N PHE A 113 -2.92 24.32 8.34
CA PHE A 113 -2.90 22.88 8.09
C PHE A 113 -2.49 22.61 6.65
N TYR A 114 -1.86 21.45 6.43
CA TYR A 114 -1.31 21.07 5.13
C TYR A 114 -2.24 20.10 4.43
N SER A 115 -2.18 20.11 3.11
CA SER A 115 -2.98 19.25 2.27
C SER A 115 -2.21 18.76 1.07
N MET A 116 -2.66 17.66 0.49
CA MET A 116 -2.08 17.08 -0.72
C MET A 116 -3.16 16.95 -1.79
N LEU A 117 -2.83 17.41 -3.00
CA LEU A 117 -3.70 17.30 -4.16
C LEU A 117 -3.31 16.09 -5.00
N ILE A 118 -4.23 15.15 -5.18
CA ILE A 118 -3.98 13.86 -5.83
C ILE A 118 -5.01 13.54 -6.91
N GLN A 119 -4.69 12.54 -7.73
CA GLN A 119 -5.59 11.97 -8.73
C GLN A 119 -6.91 11.50 -8.10
N TYR A 120 -8.02 11.76 -8.77
CA TYR A 120 -9.32 11.19 -8.40
C TYR A 120 -9.51 9.79 -9.02
N CYS A 121 -9.67 8.79 -8.16
CA CYS A 121 -9.99 7.42 -8.58
C CYS A 121 -11.50 7.16 -8.49
N ARG A 122 -12.20 7.31 -9.62
CA ARG A 122 -13.67 7.33 -9.67
C ARG A 122 -14.34 6.04 -9.18
N ASN A 123 -13.66 4.90 -9.29
CA ASN A 123 -14.24 3.59 -9.01
C ASN A 123 -14.01 3.11 -7.57
N GLY A 124 -13.51 4.00 -6.70
CA GLY A 124 -13.27 3.70 -5.29
C GLY A 124 -12.09 2.77 -5.08
N ASP A 125 -12.09 2.06 -3.95
CA ASP A 125 -11.02 1.13 -3.57
C ASP A 125 -11.36 -0.34 -3.88
N LEU A 126 -10.33 -1.18 -3.88
CA LEU A 126 -10.43 -2.60 -4.19
C LEU A 126 -11.28 -3.37 -3.16
N LEU A 127 -11.29 -2.98 -1.87
CA LEU A 127 -12.13 -3.65 -0.87
C LEU A 127 -13.62 -3.39 -1.16
N SER A 128 -13.97 -2.14 -1.46
CA SER A 128 -15.31 -1.73 -1.86
C SER A 128 -15.78 -2.47 -3.10
N LEU A 129 -14.90 -2.61 -4.12
CA LEU A 129 -15.19 -3.37 -5.33
C LEU A 129 -15.52 -4.84 -5.03
N LEU A 130 -14.65 -5.53 -4.31
CA LEU A 130 -14.81 -6.95 -3.97
C LEU A 130 -16.06 -7.16 -3.10
N SER A 131 -16.30 -6.28 -2.12
CA SER A 131 -17.45 -6.33 -1.23
C SER A 131 -18.76 -6.13 -1.98
N LYS A 132 -18.79 -5.19 -2.94
CA LYS A 132 -19.95 -4.95 -3.81
C LYS A 132 -20.25 -6.18 -4.67
N ALA A 133 -19.24 -6.77 -5.31
CA ALA A 133 -19.41 -7.99 -6.10
C ALA A 133 -19.99 -9.14 -5.26
N ARG A 134 -19.47 -9.36 -4.04
CA ARG A 134 -20.01 -10.36 -3.12
C ARG A 134 -21.46 -10.08 -2.72
N LYS A 135 -21.80 -8.83 -2.37
CA LYS A 135 -23.17 -8.43 -2.01
C LYS A 135 -24.16 -8.64 -3.15
N MET A 136 -23.69 -8.48 -4.39
CA MET A 136 -24.48 -8.72 -5.61
C MET A 136 -24.45 -10.18 -6.08
N ASN A 137 -23.80 -11.09 -5.34
CA ASN A 137 -23.57 -12.48 -5.74
C ASN A 137 -22.88 -12.63 -7.11
N LEU A 138 -22.09 -11.63 -7.50
CA LEU A 138 -21.28 -11.68 -8.72
C LEU A 138 -20.04 -12.54 -8.47
N GLN A 139 -19.90 -13.60 -9.26
CA GLN A 139 -18.71 -14.44 -9.21
C GLN A 139 -17.60 -13.82 -10.04
N ILE A 140 -16.58 -13.27 -9.37
CA ILE A 140 -15.34 -12.86 -10.03
C ILE A 140 -14.52 -14.12 -10.32
N PRO A 141 -14.18 -14.42 -11.59
CA PRO A 141 -13.35 -15.57 -11.93
C PRO A 141 -11.97 -15.50 -11.25
N ASN A 142 -11.39 -16.66 -10.92
CA ASN A 142 -10.06 -16.72 -10.30
C ASN A 142 -8.98 -16.06 -11.16
N GLN A 143 -9.10 -16.13 -12.49
CA GLN A 143 -8.18 -15.48 -13.42
C GLN A 143 -8.17 -13.96 -13.23
N ASN A 144 -9.33 -13.33 -13.06
CA ASN A 144 -9.44 -11.88 -12.81
C ASN A 144 -8.90 -11.52 -11.42
N LYS A 145 -9.14 -12.36 -10.41
CA LYS A 145 -8.57 -12.18 -9.06
C LYS A 145 -7.05 -12.24 -9.08
N ASP A 146 -6.49 -13.22 -9.79
CA ASP A 146 -5.05 -13.38 -9.94
C ASP A 146 -4.44 -12.23 -10.75
N PHE A 147 -5.17 -11.68 -11.74
CA PHE A 147 -4.77 -10.47 -12.43
C PHE A 147 -4.69 -9.25 -11.50
N LEU A 148 -5.73 -9.01 -10.69
CA LEU A 148 -5.74 -7.90 -9.72
C LEU A 148 -4.54 -8.02 -8.77
N PHE A 149 -4.25 -9.24 -8.31
CA PHE A 149 -3.10 -9.52 -7.49
C PHE A 149 -1.77 -9.29 -8.22
N LEU A 150 -1.65 -9.69 -9.50
CA LEU A 150 -0.47 -9.41 -10.33
C LEU A 150 -0.17 -7.90 -10.38
N LYS A 151 -1.19 -7.06 -10.59
CA LYS A 151 -1.03 -5.59 -10.58
C LYS A 151 -0.58 -5.06 -9.23
N CYS A 152 -1.15 -5.57 -8.13
CA CYS A 152 -0.71 -5.23 -6.79
C CYS A 152 0.77 -5.59 -6.58
N ALA A 153 1.18 -6.81 -6.94
CA ALA A 153 2.56 -7.28 -6.83
C ALA A 153 3.53 -6.47 -7.72
N GLN A 154 3.11 -6.03 -8.90
CA GLN A 154 3.88 -5.13 -9.77
C GLN A 154 4.13 -3.77 -9.11
N ALA A 155 3.13 -3.18 -8.45
CA ALA A 155 3.31 -1.95 -7.68
C ALA A 155 4.33 -2.12 -6.55
N ILE A 156 4.24 -3.21 -5.77
CA ILE A 156 5.18 -3.48 -4.66
C ILE A 156 6.60 -3.72 -5.18
N LYS A 157 6.77 -4.50 -6.26
CA LYS A 157 8.07 -4.71 -6.89
C LYS A 157 8.68 -3.39 -7.35
N PHE A 158 7.89 -2.50 -7.93
CA PHE A 158 8.35 -1.18 -8.33
C PHE A 158 8.81 -0.35 -7.12
N LEU A 159 8.01 -0.22 -6.06
CA LEU A 159 8.41 0.49 -4.84
C LEU A 159 9.71 -0.09 -4.26
N HIS A 160 9.79 -1.41 -4.13
CA HIS A 160 10.96 -2.09 -3.59
C HIS A 160 12.21 -1.89 -4.46
N SER A 161 12.05 -1.72 -5.78
CA SER A 161 13.16 -1.36 -6.70
C SER A 161 13.66 0.07 -6.50
N LYS A 162 12.85 0.94 -5.91
CA LYS A 162 13.20 2.31 -5.51
C LYS A 162 13.63 2.40 -4.04
N ASN A 163 13.77 1.27 -3.35
CA ASN A 163 14.03 1.19 -1.91
C ASN A 163 12.96 1.88 -1.06
N ILE A 164 11.72 1.92 -1.55
CA ILE A 164 10.56 2.39 -0.79
C ILE A 164 9.75 1.19 -0.34
N VAL A 165 9.35 1.21 0.93
CA VAL A 165 8.43 0.23 1.53
C VAL A 165 7.15 0.94 1.95
N HIS A 166 6.01 0.32 1.72
CA HIS A 166 4.72 0.97 1.94
C HIS A 166 4.20 0.78 3.37
N ARG A 167 4.40 -0.41 3.94
CA ARG A 167 4.08 -0.79 5.33
C ARG A 167 2.60 -0.79 5.73
N ASP A 168 1.68 -0.56 4.80
CA ASP A 168 0.24 -0.70 5.02
C ASP A 168 -0.46 -1.22 3.76
N ILE A 169 0.05 -2.34 3.24
CA ILE A 169 -0.54 -3.01 2.06
C ILE A 169 -1.84 -3.70 2.48
N LYS A 170 -2.95 -3.21 1.94
CA LYS A 170 -4.32 -3.68 2.20
C LYS A 170 -5.22 -3.25 1.04
N PRO A 171 -6.38 -3.89 0.81
CA PRO A 171 -7.21 -3.61 -0.36
C PRO A 171 -7.75 -2.16 -0.40
N GLU A 172 -7.95 -1.52 0.74
CA GLU A 172 -8.39 -0.12 0.86
C GLU A 172 -7.39 0.88 0.23
N ASN A 173 -6.10 0.52 0.20
CA ASN A 173 -5.05 1.38 -0.33
C ASN A 173 -4.81 1.19 -1.83
N PHE A 174 -5.52 0.26 -2.48
CA PHE A 174 -5.52 0.11 -3.93
C PHE A 174 -6.80 0.71 -4.51
N LEU A 175 -6.66 1.92 -5.06
CA LEU A 175 -7.73 2.66 -5.71
C LEU A 175 -7.90 2.23 -7.17
N ILE A 176 -9.04 2.54 -7.76
CA ILE A 176 -9.36 2.22 -9.15
C ILE A 176 -9.76 3.49 -9.88
N ASP A 177 -8.99 3.87 -10.90
CA ASP A 177 -9.26 5.05 -11.69
C ASP A 177 -10.45 4.86 -12.65
N GLU A 178 -10.86 5.91 -13.36
CA GLU A 178 -11.98 5.89 -14.30
C GLU A 178 -11.80 4.92 -15.46
N ARG A 179 -10.58 4.47 -15.72
CA ARG A 179 -10.23 3.50 -16.78
C ARG A 179 -10.21 2.07 -16.24
N GLY A 180 -10.46 1.86 -14.95
CA GLY A 180 -10.41 0.55 -14.31
C GLY A 180 -9.00 0.13 -13.89
N GLU A 181 -8.01 1.02 -13.94
CA GLU A 181 -6.65 0.70 -13.56
C GLU A 181 -6.43 0.84 -12.05
N LEU A 182 -5.72 -0.14 -11.48
CA LEU A 182 -5.33 -0.15 -10.06
C LEU A 182 -4.24 0.89 -9.79
N LYS A 183 -4.42 1.70 -8.76
CA LYS A 183 -3.51 2.74 -8.28
C LYS A 183 -3.25 2.55 -6.79
N LEU A 184 -2.03 2.19 -6.42
CA LEU A 184 -1.60 2.16 -5.02
C LEU A 184 -1.47 3.59 -4.49
N GLY A 185 -2.18 3.90 -3.41
CA GLY A 185 -2.17 5.18 -2.71
C GLY A 185 -1.95 5.02 -1.20
N ASP A 186 -2.09 6.13 -0.47
CA ASP A 186 -1.88 6.24 0.98
C ASP A 186 -0.47 5.89 1.49
N PHE A 187 0.47 6.81 1.24
CA PHE A 187 1.88 6.65 1.59
C PHE A 187 2.20 7.15 3.01
N GLY A 188 1.19 7.34 3.87
CA GLY A 188 1.37 7.92 5.21
C GLY A 188 2.28 7.10 6.14
N ASN A 189 2.37 5.78 5.92
CA ASN A 189 3.27 4.88 6.65
C ASN A 189 4.53 4.50 5.85
N ALA A 190 4.66 5.00 4.62
CA ALA A 190 5.73 4.61 3.71
C ALA A 190 7.08 5.17 4.17
N MET A 191 8.14 4.44 3.84
CA MET A 191 9.50 4.74 4.27
C MET A 191 10.46 4.58 3.10
N ASP A 192 11.32 5.59 2.90
CA ASP A 192 12.45 5.53 1.98
C ASP A 192 13.66 4.94 2.72
N LEU A 193 14.03 3.71 2.38
CA LEU A 193 15.15 3.01 3.01
C LEU A 193 16.51 3.63 2.67
N ASN A 194 16.62 4.44 1.60
CA ASN A 194 17.84 5.19 1.33
C ASN A 194 18.06 6.33 2.36
N ARG A 195 17.00 6.73 3.06
CA ARG A 195 17.01 7.78 4.08
C ARG A 195 16.70 7.22 5.47
N ILE A 196 17.03 5.94 5.72
CA ILE A 196 16.71 5.25 6.97
C ILE A 196 17.14 6.02 8.24
N GLU A 197 18.26 6.75 8.17
CA GLU A 197 18.80 7.56 9.27
C GLU A 197 17.96 8.80 9.59
N SER A 198 17.07 9.22 8.69
CA SER A 198 16.12 10.31 8.91
C SER A 198 14.89 9.88 9.72
N TYR A 199 14.72 8.59 9.99
CA TYR A 199 13.57 8.06 10.72
C TYR A 199 13.97 7.68 12.15
N THR A 200 13.20 8.16 13.13
CA THR A 200 13.26 7.64 14.50
C THR A 200 12.46 6.34 14.57
N VAL A 201 13.15 5.20 14.52
CA VAL A 201 12.52 3.87 14.52
C VAL A 201 12.31 3.39 15.95
N THR A 202 11.10 3.59 16.48
CA THR A 202 10.66 3.07 17.78
C THR A 202 9.79 1.81 17.64
N ALA A 203 9.50 1.13 18.74
CA ALA A 203 8.53 0.05 18.78
C ALA A 203 7.14 0.51 18.29
N GLU A 204 6.71 1.73 18.65
CA GLU A 204 5.47 2.33 18.16
C GLU A 204 5.52 2.54 16.64
N PHE A 205 6.63 3.11 16.13
CA PHE A 205 6.84 3.31 14.70
C PHE A 205 6.74 1.99 13.95
N LEU A 206 7.41 0.92 14.41
CA LEU A 206 7.34 -0.40 13.79
C LEU A 206 5.94 -1.03 13.90
N SER A 207 5.16 -0.66 14.91
CA SER A 207 3.81 -1.15 15.12
C SER A 207 2.74 -0.52 14.22
N LEU A 208 3.08 0.45 13.35
CA LEU A 208 2.13 1.08 12.41
C LEU A 208 1.55 0.08 11.39
N GLY A 209 0.43 0.46 10.78
CA GLY A 209 -0.31 -0.33 9.79
C GLY A 209 -1.47 -1.15 10.36
N THR A 210 -2.14 -1.91 9.51
CA THR A 210 -3.36 -2.66 9.86
C THR A 210 -3.04 -4.01 10.51
N THR A 211 -3.50 -4.26 11.74
CA THR A 211 -3.15 -5.43 12.57
C THR A 211 -3.21 -6.77 11.84
N SER A 212 -4.27 -7.03 11.09
CA SER A 212 -4.44 -8.32 10.40
C SER A 212 -3.50 -8.53 9.20
N PHE A 213 -2.82 -7.48 8.74
CA PHE A 213 -1.85 -7.52 7.65
C PHE A 213 -0.40 -7.45 8.17
N LYS A 214 -0.19 -7.23 9.48
CA LYS A 214 1.15 -7.14 10.06
C LYS A 214 1.86 -8.48 10.05
N SER A 215 3.15 -8.43 9.74
CA SER A 215 4.05 -9.57 9.81
C SER A 215 4.43 -9.90 11.26
N PRO A 216 4.72 -11.18 11.57
CA PRO A 216 4.90 -11.64 12.94
C PRO A 216 6.10 -11.01 13.67
N GLU A 217 7.17 -10.69 12.96
CA GLU A 217 8.39 -10.06 13.49
C GLU A 217 8.13 -8.65 14.04
N LEU A 218 7.15 -7.92 13.51
CA LEU A 218 6.77 -6.60 14.02
C LEU A 218 6.28 -6.65 15.48
N TYR A 219 5.69 -7.77 15.89
CA TYR A 219 5.22 -7.95 17.26
C TYR A 219 6.36 -8.24 18.25
N LEU A 220 7.52 -8.70 17.76
CA LEU A 220 8.69 -8.96 18.60
C LEU A 220 9.30 -7.64 19.11
N TYR A 221 9.29 -6.59 18.29
CA TYR A 221 9.81 -5.27 18.65
C TYR A 221 8.98 -4.55 19.72
N LYS A 222 7.74 -4.96 20.00
CA LYS A 222 6.91 -4.35 21.05
C LYS A 222 7.51 -4.46 22.46
N ASN A 223 8.37 -5.46 22.67
CA ASN A 223 9.00 -5.72 23.96
C ASN A 223 10.49 -5.34 23.97
N ILE A 224 10.99 -4.72 22.91
CA ILE A 224 12.39 -4.30 22.77
C ILE A 224 12.45 -2.80 23.09
N PRO A 225 13.31 -2.36 24.03
CA PRO A 225 13.53 -0.94 24.27
C PRO A 225 14.00 -0.22 23.00
N ASP A 226 13.50 1.00 22.76
CA ASP A 226 13.73 1.74 21.51
C ASP A 226 15.23 1.89 21.19
N GLU A 227 16.07 2.09 22.20
CA GLU A 227 17.53 2.22 22.05
C GLU A 227 18.24 0.93 21.59
N GLN A 228 17.58 -0.23 21.67
CA GLN A 228 18.10 -1.51 21.21
C GLN A 228 17.63 -1.88 19.81
N ILE A 229 16.73 -1.09 19.21
CA ILE A 229 16.20 -1.34 17.87
C ILE A 229 17.21 -0.83 16.83
N ASP A 230 17.92 -1.76 16.20
CA ASP A 230 18.79 -1.45 15.05
C ASP A 230 17.97 -1.42 13.76
N ALA A 231 17.51 -0.23 13.37
CA ALA A 231 16.72 0.00 12.16
C ALA A 231 17.34 -0.64 10.92
N LYS A 232 18.67 -0.63 10.78
CA LYS A 232 19.36 -1.11 9.57
C LYS A 232 19.32 -2.63 9.42
N LYS A 233 19.03 -3.37 10.50
CA LYS A 233 18.91 -4.83 10.49
C LYS A 233 17.49 -5.31 10.17
N ILE A 234 16.51 -4.43 10.09
CA ILE A 234 15.13 -4.80 9.83
C ILE A 234 14.93 -5.02 8.33
N ASN A 235 14.45 -6.21 7.96
CA ASN A 235 14.08 -6.51 6.58
C ASN A 235 12.70 -5.92 6.25
N TYR A 236 12.63 -4.60 6.04
CA TYR A 236 11.37 -3.91 5.82
C TYR A 236 10.61 -4.37 4.58
N LYS A 237 11.32 -4.78 3.52
CA LYS A 237 10.68 -5.28 2.29
C LYS A 237 9.90 -6.56 2.57
N ALA A 238 10.40 -7.43 3.43
CA ALA A 238 9.72 -8.66 3.83
C ALA A 238 8.38 -8.41 4.56
N ILE A 239 8.21 -7.25 5.21
CA ILE A 239 6.94 -6.84 5.83
C ILE A 239 5.86 -6.62 4.76
N ASP A 240 6.19 -5.91 3.68
CA ASP A 240 5.25 -5.69 2.57
C ASP A 240 4.91 -7.00 1.86
N ILE A 241 5.85 -7.95 1.75
CA ILE A 241 5.58 -9.26 1.13
C ILE A 241 4.58 -10.08 1.96
N TRP A 242 4.72 -10.06 3.28
CA TRP A 242 3.74 -10.68 4.17
C TRP A 242 2.35 -10.06 3.96
N ALA A 243 2.26 -8.74 4.01
CA ALA A 243 1.00 -8.02 3.83
C ALA A 243 0.38 -8.27 2.43
N LEU A 244 1.23 -8.36 1.39
CA LEU A 244 0.81 -8.71 0.02
C LEU A 244 0.19 -10.11 -0.04
N ALA A 245 0.71 -11.09 0.70
CA ALA A 245 0.08 -12.42 0.76
C ALA A 245 -1.30 -12.38 1.44
N ILE A 246 -1.45 -11.61 2.53
CA ILE A 246 -2.75 -11.40 3.19
C ILE A 246 -3.74 -10.68 2.26
N LEU A 247 -3.26 -9.72 1.47
CA LEU A 247 -4.04 -9.06 0.42
C LEU A 247 -4.59 -10.07 -0.58
N TYR A 248 -3.80 -11.06 -1.00
CA TYR A 248 -4.30 -12.10 -1.90
C TYR A 248 -5.45 -12.91 -1.29
N PHE A 249 -5.43 -13.23 0.00
CA PHE A 249 -6.59 -13.86 0.66
C PHE A 249 -7.85 -12.98 0.57
N ASN A 250 -7.71 -11.66 0.68
CA ASN A 250 -8.83 -10.75 0.55
C ASN A 250 -9.38 -10.73 -0.89
N ILE A 251 -8.49 -10.68 -1.89
CA ILE A 251 -8.87 -10.73 -3.31
C ILE A 251 -9.51 -12.08 -3.67
N ALA A 252 -8.90 -13.18 -3.23
CA ALA A 252 -9.31 -14.54 -3.56
C ALA A 252 -10.66 -14.90 -2.95
N ILE A 253 -10.83 -14.65 -1.65
CA ILE A 253 -11.92 -15.22 -0.85
C ILE A 253 -12.56 -14.24 0.15
N LEU A 254 -12.15 -12.96 0.19
CA LEU A 254 -12.62 -11.96 1.15
C LEU A 254 -12.54 -12.43 2.61
N GLN A 255 -11.47 -13.16 2.94
CA GLN A 255 -11.16 -13.65 4.28
C GLN A 255 -9.70 -13.37 4.58
N LYS A 256 -9.32 -13.56 5.84
CA LYS A 256 -7.93 -13.52 6.32
C LYS A 256 -7.66 -14.86 7.01
N PRO A 257 -6.42 -15.38 6.95
CA PRO A 257 -6.10 -16.66 7.57
C PRO A 257 -6.08 -16.59 9.11
N TRP A 258 -5.88 -15.40 9.68
CA TRP A 258 -5.87 -15.11 11.11
C TRP A 258 -6.22 -13.63 11.37
N ALA A 259 -6.52 -13.28 12.62
CA ALA A 259 -6.79 -11.91 13.04
C ALA A 259 -5.50 -11.13 13.31
N GLU A 260 -4.51 -11.79 13.91
CA GLU A 260 -3.17 -11.24 14.15
C GLU A 260 -2.11 -12.34 14.06
N ALA A 261 -0.93 -12.00 13.53
CA ALA A 261 0.17 -12.96 13.37
C ALA A 261 0.96 -13.13 14.68
N THR A 262 0.28 -13.53 15.77
CA THR A 262 0.87 -13.70 17.10
C THR A 262 0.55 -15.07 17.69
N SER A 263 1.33 -15.52 18.68
CA SER A 263 1.08 -16.78 19.39
C SER A 263 -0.25 -16.82 20.16
N LYS A 264 -0.96 -15.70 20.30
CA LYS A 264 -2.30 -15.62 20.89
C LYS A 264 -3.39 -16.05 19.91
N ASP A 265 -3.16 -15.88 18.61
CA ASP A 265 -4.07 -16.33 17.56
C ASP A 265 -3.85 -17.83 17.30
N TYR A 266 -4.89 -18.63 17.47
CA TYR A 266 -4.83 -20.08 17.35
C TYR A 266 -4.45 -20.54 15.93
N GLU A 267 -5.02 -19.90 14.91
CA GLU A 267 -4.79 -20.27 13.50
C GLU A 267 -3.35 -19.92 13.09
N PHE A 268 -2.87 -18.74 13.47
CA PHE A 268 -1.47 -18.39 13.23
C PHE A 268 -0.49 -19.30 13.98
N LYS A 269 -0.76 -19.60 15.27
CA LYS A 269 0.08 -20.50 16.07
C LYS A 269 0.18 -21.89 15.41
N LYS A 270 -0.95 -22.42 14.94
CA LYS A 270 -1.02 -23.69 14.21
C LYS A 270 -0.24 -23.63 12.90
N TYR A 271 -0.42 -22.58 12.11
CA TYR A 271 0.30 -22.36 10.86
C TYR A 271 1.82 -22.31 11.09
N LYS A 272 2.29 -21.49 12.04
CA LYS A 272 3.71 -21.36 12.38
C LYS A 272 4.33 -22.69 12.81
N SER A 273 3.64 -23.43 13.67
CA SER A 273 4.08 -24.76 14.12
C SER A 273 4.25 -25.73 12.95
N LYS A 274 3.30 -25.76 12.01
CA LYS A 274 3.43 -26.58 10.79
C LYS A 274 4.56 -26.10 9.89
N TYR A 275 4.74 -24.78 9.76
CA TYR A 275 5.80 -24.21 8.92
C TYR A 275 7.20 -24.66 9.37
N GLU A 276 7.44 -24.62 10.68
CA GLU A 276 8.72 -25.00 11.30
C GLU A 276 8.92 -26.51 11.30
N LEU A 277 7.91 -27.29 11.71
CA LEU A 277 8.04 -28.74 11.90
C LEU A 277 7.95 -29.54 10.60
N ALA A 278 7.03 -29.18 9.71
CA ALA A 278 6.81 -29.89 8.45
C ALA A 278 7.61 -29.29 7.29
N SER A 279 8.42 -28.26 7.53
CA SER A 279 9.18 -27.54 6.51
C SER A 279 8.33 -27.18 5.30
N LEU A 280 7.15 -26.55 5.52
CA LEU A 280 6.15 -26.29 4.46
C LEU A 280 6.74 -25.65 3.19
N LYS A 281 7.81 -24.86 3.32
CA LYS A 281 8.54 -24.23 2.21
C LYS A 281 9.21 -25.20 1.24
N GLN A 282 9.51 -26.42 1.69
CA GLN A 282 10.20 -27.48 0.95
C GLN A 282 9.24 -28.54 0.40
N LEU A 283 7.97 -28.50 0.79
CA LEU A 283 6.98 -29.47 0.34
C LEU A 283 6.60 -29.23 -1.13
N ASP A 284 6.41 -30.33 -1.86
CA ASP A 284 5.76 -30.30 -3.16
C ASP A 284 4.26 -29.94 -3.01
N SER A 285 3.59 -29.64 -4.12
CA SER A 285 2.18 -29.22 -4.12
C SER A 285 1.24 -30.24 -3.46
N TYR A 286 1.50 -31.54 -3.66
CA TYR A 286 0.67 -32.60 -3.10
C TYR A 286 0.80 -32.67 -1.57
N GLN A 287 2.04 -32.70 -1.08
CA GLN A 287 2.35 -32.71 0.34
C GLN A 287 1.85 -31.44 1.03
N LEU A 288 2.01 -30.29 0.37
CA LEU A 288 1.54 -29.01 0.88
C LEU A 288 0.02 -29.03 1.10
N ASN A 289 -0.76 -29.46 0.09
CA ASN A 289 -2.21 -29.53 0.18
C ASN A 289 -2.73 -30.40 1.33
N ARG A 290 -2.02 -31.48 1.69
CA ARG A 290 -2.42 -32.33 2.84
C ARG A 290 -2.17 -31.69 4.20
N ASN A 291 -1.27 -30.70 4.26
CA ASN A 291 -0.86 -30.04 5.50
C ASN A 291 -1.50 -28.65 5.69
N LEU A 292 -2.05 -28.05 4.63
CA LEU A 292 -2.68 -26.74 4.67
C LEU A 292 -4.02 -26.76 5.42
N ASP A 293 -4.29 -25.66 6.13
CA ASP A 293 -5.57 -25.44 6.79
C ASP A 293 -6.68 -25.05 5.81
N SER A 294 -7.94 -25.21 6.23
CA SER A 294 -9.11 -25.05 5.36
C SER A 294 -9.18 -23.70 4.65
N THR A 295 -8.72 -22.62 5.29
CA THR A 295 -8.67 -21.28 4.68
C THR A 295 -7.70 -21.21 3.50
N PHE A 296 -6.54 -21.87 3.59
CA PHE A 296 -5.57 -21.93 2.50
C PHE A 296 -6.06 -22.81 1.34
N LEU A 297 -6.78 -23.89 1.65
CA LEU A 297 -7.36 -24.78 0.64
C LEU A 297 -8.45 -24.11 -0.21
N LYS A 298 -9.00 -22.97 0.23
CA LYS A 298 -9.92 -22.15 -0.58
C LYS A 298 -9.21 -21.32 -1.65
N LEU A 299 -7.89 -21.13 -1.56
CA LEU A 299 -7.11 -20.46 -2.60
C LEU A 299 -6.95 -21.37 -3.83
N PRO A 300 -6.81 -20.82 -5.05
CA PRO A 300 -6.42 -21.59 -6.23
C PRO A 300 -5.16 -22.41 -5.97
N GLU A 301 -5.14 -23.67 -6.42
CA GLU A 301 -4.03 -24.58 -6.10
C GLU A 301 -2.66 -24.06 -6.59
N ILE A 302 -2.63 -23.48 -7.79
CA ILE A 302 -1.42 -22.93 -8.40
C ILE A 302 -0.77 -21.81 -7.55
N SER A 303 -1.54 -21.07 -6.75
CA SER A 303 -1.03 -19.95 -5.96
C SER A 303 -0.53 -20.35 -4.57
N ARG A 304 -1.00 -21.49 -4.03
CA ARG A 304 -0.77 -21.89 -2.62
C ARG A 304 0.70 -21.96 -2.24
N GLN A 305 1.55 -22.55 -3.09
CA GLN A 305 2.98 -22.69 -2.79
C GLN A 305 3.68 -21.32 -2.68
N THR A 306 3.40 -20.42 -3.62
CA THR A 306 3.94 -19.05 -3.59
C THR A 306 3.46 -18.29 -2.35
N VAL A 307 2.15 -18.35 -2.05
CA VAL A 307 1.56 -17.69 -0.87
C VAL A 307 2.19 -18.19 0.44
N VAL A 308 2.42 -19.50 0.58
CA VAL A 308 3.11 -20.08 1.75
C VAL A 308 4.55 -19.59 1.87
N LYS A 309 5.29 -19.47 0.75
CA LYS A 309 6.65 -18.91 0.76
C LYS A 309 6.67 -17.41 1.07
N MET A 310 5.65 -16.66 0.68
CA MET A 310 5.47 -15.25 1.09
C MET A 310 5.14 -15.12 2.58
N LEU A 311 4.38 -16.07 3.14
CA LEU A 311 4.02 -16.15 4.56
C LEU A 311 5.03 -16.96 5.38
N ASN A 312 6.32 -16.91 5.04
CA ASN A 312 7.36 -17.48 5.89
C ASN A 312 7.44 -16.67 7.21
N PRO A 313 7.28 -17.27 8.41
CA PRO A 313 7.39 -16.54 9.67
C PRO A 313 8.75 -15.86 9.84
N ASP A 314 9.82 -16.44 9.30
CA ASP A 314 11.15 -15.84 9.23
C ASP A 314 11.21 -14.83 8.06
N PRO A 315 11.42 -13.52 8.32
CA PRO A 315 11.46 -12.50 7.28
C PRO A 315 12.56 -12.72 6.23
N ASP A 316 13.70 -13.28 6.61
CA ASP A 316 14.82 -13.47 5.69
C ASP A 316 14.64 -14.70 4.79
N GLY A 317 13.73 -15.59 5.17
CA GLY A 317 13.30 -16.71 4.35
C GLY A 317 12.08 -16.42 3.47
N ARG A 318 11.53 -15.19 3.46
CA ARG A 318 10.41 -14.81 2.59
C ARG A 318 10.88 -14.55 1.17
N LEU A 319 9.99 -14.80 0.22
CA LEU A 319 10.19 -14.35 -1.15
C LEU A 319 10.33 -12.82 -1.21
N THR A 320 11.09 -12.34 -2.18
CA THR A 320 11.06 -10.94 -2.61
C THR A 320 9.90 -10.71 -3.59
N ALA A 321 9.48 -9.45 -3.79
CA ALA A 321 8.43 -9.11 -4.76
C ALA A 321 8.77 -9.58 -6.19
N ASN A 322 10.05 -9.56 -6.55
CA ASN A 322 10.52 -10.04 -7.83
C ASN A 322 10.43 -11.57 -7.96
N GLU A 323 10.71 -12.33 -6.90
CA GLU A 323 10.52 -13.79 -6.90
C GLU A 323 9.04 -14.17 -6.93
N VAL A 324 8.17 -13.42 -6.24
CA VAL A 324 6.72 -13.60 -6.33
C VAL A 324 6.24 -13.47 -7.78
N LEU A 325 6.65 -12.41 -8.48
CA LEU A 325 6.30 -12.19 -9.90
C LEU A 325 6.90 -13.24 -10.85
N ARG A 326 7.99 -13.90 -10.45
CA ARG A 326 8.63 -14.99 -11.21
C ARG A 326 8.14 -16.38 -10.80
N SER A 327 7.14 -16.46 -9.92
CA SER A 327 6.51 -17.74 -9.62
C SER A 327 5.78 -18.29 -10.84
N GLU A 328 5.70 -19.62 -10.95
CA GLU A 328 4.95 -20.28 -12.02
C GLU A 328 3.52 -19.73 -12.15
N TRP A 329 2.87 -19.52 -11.00
CA TRP A 329 1.57 -18.90 -10.89
C TRP A 329 1.47 -17.55 -11.63
N LEU A 330 2.30 -16.57 -11.27
CA LEU A 330 2.19 -15.23 -11.85
C LEU A 330 2.76 -15.11 -13.27
N ILE A 331 3.68 -16.00 -13.66
CA ILE A 331 4.12 -16.12 -15.05
C ILE A 331 2.96 -16.59 -15.93
N GLN A 332 2.20 -17.62 -15.51
CA GLN A 332 1.04 -18.11 -16.26
C GLN A 332 -0.05 -17.04 -16.39
N VAL A 333 -0.31 -16.28 -15.32
CA VAL A 333 -1.24 -15.14 -15.36
C VAL A 333 -0.76 -14.10 -16.36
N ASN A 334 0.53 -13.74 -16.35
CA ASN A 334 1.09 -12.74 -17.28
C ASN A 334 1.00 -13.18 -18.75
N ILE A 335 1.35 -14.43 -19.06
CA ILE A 335 1.27 -14.98 -20.42
C ILE A 335 -0.17 -14.93 -20.94
N SER A 336 -1.13 -15.35 -20.11
CA SER A 336 -2.55 -15.35 -20.48
C SER A 336 -3.06 -13.97 -20.88
N LEU A 337 -2.53 -12.91 -20.25
CA LEU A 337 -2.88 -11.53 -20.56
C LEU A 337 -2.28 -11.04 -21.87
N GLU A 338 -1.02 -11.34 -22.11
CA GLU A 338 -0.36 -10.97 -23.37
C GLU A 338 -1.04 -11.65 -24.56
N GLU A 339 -1.43 -12.92 -24.42
CA GLU A 339 -2.21 -13.63 -25.44
C GLU A 339 -3.59 -13.00 -25.66
N TYR A 340 -4.27 -12.62 -24.58
CA TYR A 340 -5.57 -11.95 -24.67
C TYR A 340 -5.45 -10.59 -25.38
N ALA A 341 -4.48 -9.77 -24.99
CA ALA A 341 -4.24 -8.46 -25.59
C ALA A 341 -3.93 -8.57 -27.10
N LYS A 342 -3.08 -9.53 -27.50
CA LYS A 342 -2.78 -9.81 -28.92
C LYS A 342 -4.03 -10.20 -29.72
N LYS A 343 -4.89 -11.04 -29.15
CA LYS A 343 -6.16 -11.46 -29.81
C LYS A 343 -7.13 -10.29 -29.97
N SER A 344 -7.23 -9.40 -28.99
CA SER A 344 -8.11 -8.22 -29.06
C SER A 344 -7.66 -7.24 -30.14
N LEU A 345 -6.36 -6.93 -30.20
CA LEU A 345 -5.77 -6.07 -31.24
C LEU A 345 -5.98 -6.64 -32.65
N SER A 346 -5.83 -7.96 -32.83
CA SER A 346 -6.02 -8.60 -34.14
C SER A 346 -7.46 -8.55 -34.68
N LYS A 347 -8.45 -8.28 -33.82
CA LYS A 347 -9.87 -8.24 -34.20
C LYS A 347 -10.39 -6.85 -34.52
N GLY A 348 -9.52 -5.83 -34.64
CA GLY A 348 -9.90 -4.46 -34.95
C GLY A 348 -10.83 -3.85 -33.90
N ARG A 349 -10.86 -4.42 -32.69
CA ARG A 349 -11.55 -3.84 -31.54
C ARG A 349 -10.53 -2.94 -30.84
N ASP A 350 -10.58 -1.65 -31.14
CA ASP A 350 -9.92 -0.62 -30.31
C ASP A 350 -10.68 -0.34 -29.00
N ASP A 351 -11.74 -1.09 -28.74
CA ASP A 351 -12.50 -1.02 -27.50
C ASP A 351 -11.94 -2.03 -26.47
N GLU A 352 -11.43 -1.52 -25.34
CA GLU A 352 -11.52 -2.20 -24.04
C GLU A 352 -10.57 -3.35 -23.68
N VAL A 353 -9.29 -3.32 -24.06
CA VAL A 353 -8.29 -4.15 -23.34
C VAL A 353 -8.23 -3.81 -21.82
N LEU A 354 -8.85 -2.69 -21.42
CA LEU A 354 -9.03 -2.22 -20.04
C LEU A 354 -10.36 -2.62 -19.36
N ARG A 355 -11.22 -3.43 -19.99
CA ARG A 355 -12.30 -4.18 -19.28
C ARG A 355 -11.74 -5.33 -18.43
N ILE A 356 -10.53 -5.19 -17.90
CA ILE A 356 -9.83 -6.15 -17.06
C ILE A 356 -10.73 -6.70 -15.94
N ILE A 357 -11.68 -5.86 -15.51
CA ILE A 357 -12.54 -6.16 -14.38
C ILE A 357 -13.86 -6.81 -14.80
N ASN A 358 -14.54 -6.39 -15.88
CA ASN A 358 -15.97 -6.68 -16.15
C ASN A 358 -16.73 -7.28 -14.94
N ILE A 359 -16.76 -6.45 -13.90
CA ILE A 359 -17.80 -6.39 -12.88
C ILE A 359 -18.95 -5.59 -13.49
#